data_AF-A0A544QLT3-F1
#
_entry.id   AF-A0A544QLT3-F1
#
_cell.length_a   1.000
_cell.length_b   1.000
_cell.length_c   1.000
_cell.angle_alpha   90.00
_cell.angle_beta   90.00
_cell.angle_gamma   90.00
#
_symmetry.space_group_name_H-M   'P 1'
#
loop_
_entity.id
_entity.type
_entity.pdbx_description
1 polymer ?
#
loop_
_entity_poly.entity_id
_entity_poly.type
_entity_poly.pdbx_seq_one_letter_code
_entity_poly.pdbx_strand_id
1 'polypeptide(L)'
;MTDAAATFVWKLARRHSWGSPIPAAELVRLVAGTGDHDELRTTLETEVLDLSFVVQSSDGIYIPNGQDAHRDAAGWLRERTELDEFVIAATLSRLPDDWPDEE
;
A
#
# COMPACT_ATOMS: atom_id res chain seq x y z
N MET A 1 -15.35 -5.93 5.83
CA MET A 1 -14.86 -4.61 6.30
C MET A 1 -13.77 -4.21 5.32
N THR A 2 -13.97 -3.17 4.51
CA THR A 2 -12.86 -2.59 3.74
C THR A 2 -12.01 -1.82 4.74
N ASP A 3 -10.89 -2.42 5.14
CA ASP A 3 -9.96 -1.84 6.08
C ASP A 3 -9.34 -0.56 5.47
N ALA A 4 -9.50 0.56 6.17
CA ALA A 4 -8.98 1.85 5.71
C ALA A 4 -7.46 1.79 5.50
N ALA A 5 -6.74 1.07 6.37
CA ALA A 5 -5.31 0.85 6.24
C ALA A 5 -4.96 0.09 4.94
N ALA A 6 -5.75 -0.93 4.59
CA ALA A 6 -5.54 -1.65 3.33
C ALA A 6 -5.81 -0.79 2.10
N THR A 7 -6.77 0.13 2.19
CA THR A 7 -7.02 1.09 1.10
C THR A 7 -5.84 2.06 0.94
N PHE A 8 -5.24 2.52 2.04
CA PHE A 8 -4.01 3.32 2.01
C PHE A 8 -2.86 2.57 1.34
N VAL A 9 -2.56 1.36 1.81
CA VAL A 9 -1.47 0.53 1.27
C VAL A 9 -1.70 0.26 -0.23
N TRP A 10 -2.94 -0.03 -0.62
CA TRP A 10 -3.29 -0.23 -2.03
C TRP A 10 -3.04 1.02 -2.90
N LYS A 11 -3.36 2.22 -2.40
CA LYS A 11 -3.08 3.47 -3.15
C LYS A 11 -1.59 3.68 -3.35
N LEU A 12 -0.78 3.37 -2.35
CA LEU A 12 0.68 3.47 -2.42
C LEU A 12 1.29 2.40 -3.34
N ALA A 13 0.71 1.20 -3.36
CA ALA A 13 1.15 0.05 -4.15
C ALA A 13 0.65 0.04 -5.61
N ARG A 14 -0.07 1.09 -6.05
CA ARG A 14 -0.61 1.13 -7.42
C ARG A 14 0.53 1.23 -8.44
N ARG A 15 0.35 0.65 -9.63
CA ARG A 15 1.37 0.45 -10.70
C ARG A 15 2.35 1.62 -10.98
N HIS A 16 1.96 2.86 -10.72
CA HIS A 16 2.76 4.06 -10.98
C HIS A 16 3.19 4.82 -9.71
N SER A 17 2.89 4.31 -8.52
CA SER A 17 3.06 5.00 -7.24
C SER A 17 4.23 4.47 -6.41
N TRP A 18 4.79 3.30 -6.74
CA TRP A 18 5.99 2.76 -6.08
C TRP A 18 7.15 3.75 -6.13
N GLY A 19 7.74 4.03 -4.98
CA GLY A 19 8.83 4.99 -4.83
C GLY A 19 8.46 6.45 -5.09
N SER A 20 7.18 6.75 -5.33
CA SER A 20 6.69 8.11 -5.60
C SER A 20 5.96 8.65 -4.37
N PRO A 21 6.54 9.61 -3.64
CA PRO A 21 5.92 10.21 -2.46
C PRO A 21 4.55 10.84 -2.77
N ILE A 22 3.55 10.51 -1.96
CA ILE A 22 2.23 11.16 -1.97
C ILE A 22 2.10 12.00 -0.69
N PRO A 23 1.77 13.30 -0.78
CA PRO A 23 1.51 14.11 0.41
C PRO A 23 0.41 13.49 1.28
N ALA A 24 0.59 13.46 2.61
CA ALA A 24 -0.33 12.80 3.53
C ALA A 24 -1.79 13.29 3.37
N ALA A 25 -1.99 14.60 3.22
CA ALA A 25 -3.31 15.19 3.00
C ALA A 25 -3.94 14.76 1.65
N GLU A 26 -3.14 14.56 0.62
CA GLU A 26 -3.60 14.05 -0.68
C GLU A 26 -3.94 12.55 -0.57
N LEU A 27 -3.10 11.79 0.12
CA LEU A 27 -3.33 10.36 0.34
C LEU A 27 -4.63 10.12 1.13
N VAL A 28 -4.88 10.90 2.19
CA VAL A 28 -6.16 10.86 2.94
C VAL A 28 -7.33 11.17 2.01
N ARG A 29 -7.24 12.19 1.14
CA ARG A 29 -8.31 12.50 0.17
C ARG A 29 -8.54 11.36 -0.82
N LEU A 30 -7.49 10.70 -1.28
CA LEU A 30 -7.57 9.57 -2.21
C LEU A 30 -8.26 8.35 -1.60
N VAL A 31 -8.17 8.18 -0.28
CA VAL A 31 -8.83 7.10 0.47
C VAL A 31 -10.24 7.51 0.90
N ALA A 32 -10.44 8.76 1.33
CA ALA A 32 -11.69 9.24 1.89
C ALA A 32 -12.86 9.19 0.90
N GLY A 33 -12.64 9.56 -0.37
CA GLY A 33 -13.75 9.80 -1.28
C GLY A 33 -14.67 10.90 -0.74
N THR A 34 -15.77 10.52 -0.08
CA THR A 34 -16.72 11.42 0.63
C THR A 34 -16.81 11.17 2.15
N GLY A 35 -15.91 10.36 2.73
CA GLY A 35 -15.92 9.97 4.15
C GLY A 35 -15.27 10.97 5.11
N ASP A 36 -15.18 10.61 6.39
CA ASP A 36 -14.57 11.42 7.45
C ASP A 36 -13.03 11.44 7.31
N HIS A 37 -12.46 12.64 7.17
CA HIS A 37 -11.01 12.82 6.97
C HIS A 37 -10.19 12.72 8.25
N ASP A 38 -10.79 12.92 9.42
CA ASP A 38 -10.06 12.93 10.70
C ASP A 38 -9.84 11.50 11.21
N GLU A 39 -10.83 10.62 11.02
CA GLU A 39 -10.67 9.18 11.28
C GLU A 39 -9.58 8.58 10.38
N LEU A 40 -9.60 8.91 9.08
CA LEU A 40 -8.61 8.42 8.12
C LEU A 40 -7.20 8.96 8.37
N ARG A 41 -7.08 10.18 8.89
CA ARG A 41 -5.77 10.71 9.30
C ARG A 41 -5.22 9.91 10.48
N THR A 42 -6.08 9.57 11.44
CA THR A 42 -5.69 8.74 12.58
C THR A 42 -5.20 7.37 12.11
N THR A 43 -5.95 6.67 11.24
CA THR A 43 -5.51 5.39 10.67
C THR A 43 -4.19 5.50 9.91
N LEU A 44 -4.01 6.57 9.11
CA LEU A 44 -2.73 6.80 8.42
C LEU A 44 -1.56 6.91 9.41
N GLU A 45 -1.73 7.70 10.46
CA GLU A 45 -0.69 7.97 11.45
C GLU A 45 -0.40 6.80 12.38
N THR A 46 -1.41 6.03 12.79
CA THR A 46 -1.26 4.98 13.81
C THR A 46 -1.09 3.57 13.25
N GLU A 47 -1.53 3.32 12.01
CA GLU A 47 -1.50 1.97 11.44
C GLU A 47 -0.60 1.89 10.21
N VAL A 48 -0.77 2.83 9.27
CA VAL A 48 -0.07 2.76 7.97
C VAL A 48 1.39 3.18 8.08
N LEU A 49 1.70 4.23 8.84
CA LEU A 49 3.07 4.69 9.06
C LEU A 49 3.90 3.74 9.94
N ASP A 50 3.25 2.87 10.70
CA ASP A 50 3.91 1.83 11.51
C ASP A 50 4.32 0.60 10.67
N LEU A 51 3.90 0.51 9.40
CA LEU A 51 4.26 -0.59 8.51
C LEU A 51 5.72 -0.48 8.09
N SER A 52 6.48 -1.56 8.26
CA SER A 52 7.93 -1.60 7.96
C SER A 52 8.30 -1.30 6.51
N PHE A 53 7.37 -1.48 5.58
CA PHE A 53 7.55 -1.21 4.15
C PHE A 53 7.02 0.16 3.72
N VAL A 54 6.44 0.95 4.62
CA VAL A 54 6.00 2.33 4.33
C VAL A 54 7.05 3.31 4.82
N VAL A 55 7.37 4.31 3.99
CA VAL A 55 8.33 5.35 4.30
C VAL A 55 7.65 6.72 4.26
N GLN A 56 7.92 7.52 5.28
CA GLN A 56 7.59 8.93 5.32
C GLN A 56 8.85 9.77 5.12
N SER A 57 8.80 10.69 4.15
CA SER A 57 9.85 11.69 3.91
C SER A 57 9.26 13.11 3.90
N SER A 58 10.11 14.12 3.70
CA SER A 58 9.68 15.50 3.49
C SER A 58 8.75 15.67 2.28
N ASP A 59 8.85 14.78 1.29
CA ASP A 59 8.10 14.86 0.04
C ASP A 59 6.76 14.12 0.11
N GLY A 60 6.56 13.27 1.12
CA GLY A 60 5.32 12.52 1.32
C GLY A 60 5.52 11.10 1.81
N ILE A 61 4.50 10.27 1.62
CA ILE A 61 4.42 8.88 2.05
C ILE A 61 4.46 7.99 0.82
N TYR A 62 5.29 6.95 0.84
CA TYR A 62 5.43 6.00 -0.26
C TYR A 62 5.88 4.63 0.23
N ILE A 63 5.71 3.62 -0.63
CA ILE A 63 6.38 2.33 -0.47
C ILE A 63 7.61 2.33 -1.40
N PRO A 64 8.84 2.06 -0.91
CA PRO A 64 10.04 2.06 -1.74
C PRO A 64 9.93 1.14 -2.95
N ASN A 65 10.53 1.55 -4.07
CA ASN A 65 10.61 0.73 -5.27
C ASN A 65 11.73 -0.32 -5.10
N GLY A 66 11.40 -1.43 -4.45
CA GLY A 66 12.32 -2.50 -4.11
C GLY A 66 11.60 -3.82 -3.93
N GLN A 67 12.27 -4.92 -4.28
CA GLN A 67 11.67 -6.25 -4.33
C GLN A 67 11.07 -6.68 -2.98
N ASP A 68 11.77 -6.39 -1.88
CA ASP A 68 11.33 -6.77 -0.53
C ASP A 68 10.11 -5.95 -0.10
N ALA A 69 10.13 -4.64 -0.30
CA ALA A 69 8.99 -3.77 0.00
C ALA A 69 7.74 -4.14 -0.81
N HIS A 70 7.91 -4.61 -2.05
CA HIS A 70 6.82 -5.11 -2.88
C HIS A 70 6.22 -6.41 -2.31
N ARG A 71 7.07 -7.36 -1.90
CA ARG A 71 6.63 -8.63 -1.29
C ARG A 71 5.90 -8.39 0.02
N ASP A 72 6.46 -7.57 0.89
CA ASP A 72 5.88 -7.26 2.20
C ASP A 72 4.51 -6.59 2.05
N ALA A 73 4.42 -5.58 1.18
CA ALA A 73 3.15 -4.91 0.91
C ALA A 73 2.09 -5.85 0.30
N ALA A 74 2.49 -6.73 -0.64
CA ALA A 74 1.59 -7.69 -1.26
C ALA A 74 1.12 -8.77 -0.26
N GLY A 75 2.04 -9.32 0.55
CA GLY A 75 1.72 -10.29 1.59
C GLY A 75 0.79 -9.69 2.64
N TRP A 76 1.10 -8.48 3.11
CA TRP A 76 0.28 -7.77 4.09
C TRP A 76 -1.14 -7.51 3.57
N LEU A 77 -1.29 -7.10 2.30
CA LEU A 77 -2.59 -6.87 1.66
C LEU A 77 -3.39 -8.17 1.56
N ARG A 78 -2.74 -9.29 1.21
CA ARG A 78 -3.38 -10.60 1.11
C ARG A 78 -3.87 -11.11 2.47
N GLU A 79 -3.08 -10.94 3.52
CA GLU A 79 -3.46 -11.37 4.88
C GLU A 79 -4.68 -10.60 5.44
N ARG A 80 -4.90 -9.36 4.97
CA ARG A 80 -5.88 -8.43 5.55
C ARG A 80 -7.07 -8.14 4.65
N THR A 81 -7.03 -8.60 3.40
CA THR A 81 -8.14 -8.41 2.47
C THR A 81 -8.51 -9.73 1.82
N GLU A 82 -9.80 -9.97 1.67
CA GLU A 82 -10.33 -11.11 0.88
C GLU A 82 -10.22 -10.84 -0.64
N LEU A 83 -9.38 -9.87 -1.04
CA LEU A 83 -9.25 -9.39 -2.41
C LEU A 83 -8.12 -10.14 -3.12
N ASP A 84 -8.31 -11.45 -3.33
CA ASP A 84 -7.42 -12.33 -4.12
C ASP A 84 -7.21 -11.79 -5.55
N GLU A 85 -8.16 -11.01 -6.06
CA GLU A 85 -8.17 -10.39 -7.39
C GLU A 85 -7.34 -9.10 -7.52
N PHE A 86 -6.66 -8.62 -6.48
CA PHE A 86 -5.54 -7.69 -6.67
C PHE A 86 -4.33 -8.46 -7.21
N VAL A 87 -4.52 -8.98 -8.42
CA VAL A 87 -3.58 -9.83 -9.13
C VAL A 87 -2.25 -9.10 -9.12
N ILE A 88 -1.38 -9.71 -8.33
CA ILE A 88 -0.03 -9.33 -8.10
C ILE A 88 0.73 -9.34 -9.44
N ALA A 89 0.17 -9.69 -10.61
CA ALA A 89 0.82 -9.63 -11.93
C ALA A 89 1.55 -8.32 -12.25
N ALA A 90 1.03 -7.14 -11.90
CA ALA A 90 1.75 -5.88 -12.16
C ALA A 90 2.95 -5.65 -11.22
N THR A 91 2.97 -6.32 -10.07
CA THR A 91 4.01 -6.24 -9.04
C THR A 91 4.97 -7.46 -9.11
N LEU A 92 4.46 -8.64 -9.53
CA LEU A 92 5.15 -9.90 -9.79
C LEU A 92 5.87 -9.91 -11.13
N SER A 93 5.49 -9.08 -12.12
CA SER A 93 6.24 -9.01 -13.40
C SER A 93 7.68 -8.52 -13.24
N ARG A 94 8.07 -8.10 -12.02
CA ARG A 94 9.41 -7.68 -11.64
C ARG A 94 10.09 -8.68 -10.70
N LEU A 95 9.40 -9.76 -10.31
CA LEU A 95 10.02 -10.88 -9.60
C LEU A 95 10.60 -11.86 -10.63
N PRO A 96 11.69 -12.57 -10.29
CA PRO A 96 12.22 -13.67 -11.09
C PRO A 96 11.14 -14.73 -11.36
N ASP A 97 11.23 -15.41 -12.51
CA ASP A 97 10.32 -16.51 -12.92
C ASP A 97 10.28 -17.66 -11.90
N ASP A 98 11.26 -17.71 -10.99
CA ASP A 98 11.48 -18.69 -9.93
C ASP A 98 10.89 -18.30 -8.56
N TRP A 99 10.08 -17.23 -8.49
CA TRP A 99 9.28 -16.92 -7.29
C TRP A 99 8.12 -17.92 -7.17
N PRO A 100 7.86 -18.50 -5.98
CA PRO A 100 6.88 -19.57 -5.86
C PRO A 100 5.48 -19.05 -6.16
N ASP A 101 4.97 -19.43 -7.33
CA ASP A 101 3.54 -19.59 -7.56
C ASP A 101 3.08 -20.68 -6.59
N GLU A 102 2.35 -20.32 -5.54
CA GLU A 102 1.89 -21.27 -4.53
C GLU A 102 1.06 -22.41 -5.17
N GLU A 103 1.32 -23.65 -4.73
CA GLU A 103 0.42 -24.81 -4.89
C GLU A 103 -0.92 -24.60 -4.17
#